data_AF-A0A914XVW9-F1
#
_entry.id   AF-A0A914XVW9-F1
#
_cell.length_a   1.000
_cell.length_b   1.000
_cell.length_c   1.000
_cell.angle_alpha   90.00
_cell.angle_beta   90.00
_cell.angle_gamma   90.00
#
_symmetry.space_group_name_H-M   'P 1'
#
loop_
_entity.id
_entity.type
_entity.pdbx_description
1 polymer ?
#
loop_
_entity_poly.entity_id
_entity_poly.type
_entity_poly.pdbx_seq_one_letter_code
_entity_poly.pdbx_strand_id
1 'polypeptide(L)'
;MRFKLISLFTFFILFASIYAHSKVLLKDVTTLTLQRGQYTKGRRSQPVPQLRCVGGSAQGQYAPAVVQCYNRGSDGRDVQWECRASMPKEYEFGRISVTCEGYEYPDDPFILAGSCGLEYELNSAPIGSAQYAKRTPSAPFENEESQLLNPLHHLILHLKECTH
;
A
#
# COMPACT_ATOMS: atom_id res chain seq x y z
N MET A 1 21.94 63.22 4.37
CA MET A 1 21.30 62.21 3.48
C MET A 1 21.70 60.77 3.87
N ARG A 2 21.33 60.29 5.08
CA ARG A 2 21.68 58.93 5.56
C ARG A 2 20.51 58.17 6.22
N PHE A 3 19.28 58.46 5.81
CA PHE A 3 18.07 57.79 6.35
C PHE A 3 17.18 57.12 5.27
N LYS A 4 17.58 57.13 4.00
CA LYS A 4 16.80 56.51 2.91
C LYS A 4 17.16 55.05 2.61
N LEU A 5 18.32 54.55 3.08
CA LEU A 5 18.74 53.17 2.78
C LEU A 5 18.10 52.12 3.71
N ILE A 6 17.78 52.49 4.95
CA ILE A 6 17.18 51.56 5.93
C ILE A 6 15.70 51.29 5.59
N SER A 7 15.02 52.29 5.00
CA SER A 7 13.60 52.19 4.62
C SER A 7 13.31 51.29 3.40
N LEU A 8 14.31 50.95 2.58
CA LEU A 8 14.13 50.04 1.44
C LEU A 8 14.34 48.57 1.83
N PHE A 9 15.11 48.28 2.88
CA PHE A 9 15.34 46.92 3.35
C PHE A 9 14.17 46.35 4.16
N THR A 10 13.33 47.22 4.74
CA THR A 10 12.11 46.82 5.45
C THR A 10 10.95 46.47 4.51
N PHE A 11 11.04 46.81 3.22
CA PHE A 11 10.01 46.45 2.24
C PHE A 11 10.21 45.03 1.66
N PHE A 12 11.43 44.49 1.72
CA PHE A 12 11.73 43.14 1.19
C PHE A 12 11.42 42.00 2.17
N ILE A 13 11.19 42.30 3.45
CA ILE A 13 10.83 41.30 4.49
C ILE A 13 9.30 41.15 4.64
N LEU A 14 8.50 42.00 3.99
CA LEU A 14 7.03 41.97 4.09
C LEU A 14 6.31 41.10 3.06
N PHE A 15 7.02 40.51 2.09
CA PHE A 15 6.51 39.37 1.32
C PHE A 15 6.89 38.06 2.03
N ALA A 16 6.54 37.96 3.32
CA ALA A 16 6.36 36.64 3.91
C ALA A 16 5.21 36.00 3.12
N SER A 17 5.55 35.09 2.20
CA SER A 17 4.57 34.35 1.40
C SER A 17 3.55 33.73 2.35
N ILE A 18 2.36 34.33 2.43
CA ILE A 18 1.18 33.67 2.98
C ILE A 18 0.88 32.56 1.97
N TYR A 19 1.56 31.44 2.08
CA TYR A 19 1.17 30.21 1.41
C TYR A 19 -0.15 29.82 2.06
N ALA A 20 -1.24 30.33 1.51
CA ALA A 20 -2.57 29.89 1.85
C ALA A 20 -2.59 28.37 1.63
N HIS A 21 -2.63 27.63 2.73
CA HIS A 21 -2.76 26.18 2.70
C HIS A 21 -4.04 25.86 1.91
N SER A 22 -3.90 25.19 0.77
CA SER A 22 -5.06 24.95 -0.08
C SER A 22 -5.91 23.84 0.53
N LYS A 23 -7.17 24.16 0.85
CA LYS A 23 -8.22 23.23 1.29
C LYS A 23 -8.80 22.54 0.05
N VAL A 24 -8.88 21.21 0.05
CA VAL A 24 -9.45 20.43 -1.07
C VAL A 24 -10.35 19.33 -0.52
N LEU A 25 -11.49 19.07 -1.15
CA LEU A 25 -12.37 17.97 -0.76
C LEU A 25 -11.75 16.63 -1.21
N LEU A 26 -11.55 15.68 -0.29
CA LEU A 26 -10.84 14.43 -0.57
C LEU A 26 -11.43 13.66 -1.76
N LYS A 27 -12.77 13.61 -1.84
CA LYS A 27 -13.49 12.91 -2.90
C LYS A 27 -13.24 13.49 -4.31
N ASP A 28 -12.86 14.77 -4.40
CA ASP A 28 -12.62 15.47 -5.67
C ASP A 28 -11.15 15.34 -6.11
N VAL A 29 -10.29 14.75 -5.28
CA VAL A 29 -8.90 14.45 -5.65
C VAL A 29 -8.91 13.30 -6.65
N THR A 30 -8.50 13.56 -7.88
CA THR A 30 -8.51 12.58 -8.96
C THR A 30 -7.27 11.69 -8.97
N THR A 31 -6.10 12.25 -8.66
CA THR A 31 -4.82 11.55 -8.73
C THR A 31 -3.83 12.11 -7.73
N LEU A 32 -3.06 11.21 -7.13
CA LEU A 32 -1.89 11.52 -6.30
C LEU A 32 -0.64 11.02 -7.01
N THR A 33 0.41 11.85 -7.05
CA THR A 33 1.75 11.41 -7.46
C THR A 33 2.67 11.56 -6.26
N LEU A 34 3.10 10.43 -5.72
CA LEU A 34 3.88 10.33 -4.50
C LEU A 34 5.30 9.86 -4.83
N GLN A 35 6.29 10.49 -4.22
CA GLN A 35 7.69 10.29 -4.57
C GLN A 35 8.52 9.83 -3.37
N ARG A 36 9.44 8.91 -3.62
CA ARG A 36 10.34 8.38 -2.59
C ARG A 36 11.30 9.49 -2.13
N GLY A 37 11.49 9.59 -0.81
CA GLY A 37 12.33 10.62 -0.20
C GLY A 37 11.67 12.00 -0.09
N GLN A 38 10.45 12.18 -0.61
CA GLN A 38 9.64 13.38 -0.39
C GLN A 38 8.77 13.21 0.85
N TYR A 39 8.42 14.34 1.46
CA TYR A 39 7.56 14.40 2.64
C TYR A 39 6.22 15.05 2.31
N THR A 40 5.19 14.68 3.07
CA THR A 40 3.88 15.31 3.01
C THR A 40 3.95 16.72 3.55
N LYS A 41 3.05 17.60 3.11
CA LYS A 41 2.80 18.85 3.84
C LYS A 41 2.09 18.50 5.14
N GLY A 42 2.47 19.17 6.23
CA GLY A 42 1.79 19.11 7.51
C GLY A 42 1.47 20.51 7.99
N ARG A 43 0.24 20.72 8.49
CA ARG A 43 -0.12 21.97 9.18
C ARG A 43 -0.27 21.75 10.68
N ARG A 44 -0.93 20.65 11.06
CA ARG A 44 -1.21 20.32 12.47
C ARG A 44 -0.42 19.10 12.94
N SER A 45 -0.08 18.21 12.01
CA SER A 45 0.85 17.12 12.21
C SER A 45 2.23 17.45 11.65
N GLN A 46 3.25 16.71 12.09
CA GLN A 46 4.57 16.78 11.48
C GLN A 46 4.54 16.13 10.09
N PRO A 47 5.27 16.69 9.10
CA PRO A 47 5.51 16.03 7.82
C PRO A 47 5.97 14.57 7.97
N VAL A 48 5.37 13.67 7.20
CA VAL A 48 5.75 12.24 7.14
C VAL A 48 6.21 11.88 5.72
N PRO A 49 6.96 10.78 5.50
CA PRO A 49 7.31 10.34 4.17
C PRO A 49 6.06 10.10 3.29
N GLN A 50 6.10 10.54 2.03
CA GLN A 50 4.99 10.30 1.09
C GLN A 50 4.80 8.82 0.75
N LEU A 51 5.88 8.04 0.79
CA LEU A 51 5.88 6.60 0.53
C LEU A 51 6.51 5.88 1.71
N ARG A 52 5.78 4.94 2.32
CA ARG A 52 6.24 4.17 3.47
C ARG A 52 5.96 2.68 3.29
N CYS A 53 7.02 1.88 3.18
CA CYS A 53 6.91 0.42 3.18
C CYS A 53 6.71 -0.07 4.61
N VAL A 54 5.56 -0.69 4.91
CA VAL A 54 5.17 -1.09 6.28
C VAL A 54 5.17 -2.60 6.51
N GLY A 55 5.41 -3.41 5.48
CA GLY A 55 5.36 -4.86 5.59
C GLY A 55 5.43 -5.59 4.25
N GLY A 56 4.96 -6.83 4.26
CA GLY A 56 4.89 -7.73 3.09
C GLY A 56 6.07 -8.71 3.00
N SER A 57 5.93 -9.73 2.17
CA SER A 57 6.91 -10.81 2.05
C SER A 57 8.25 -10.38 1.45
N ALA A 58 8.29 -9.24 0.77
CA ALA A 58 9.47 -8.64 0.16
C ALA A 58 9.85 -7.29 0.79
N GLN A 59 9.44 -7.02 2.03
CA GLN A 59 9.77 -5.76 2.72
C GLN A 59 11.27 -5.45 2.66
N GLY A 60 11.61 -4.21 2.27
CA GLY A 60 12.98 -3.74 2.19
C GLY A 60 13.79 -4.23 0.98
N GLN A 61 13.25 -5.14 0.16
CA GLN A 61 13.95 -5.66 -1.03
C GLN A 61 13.91 -4.67 -2.21
N TYR A 62 12.84 -3.90 -2.33
CA TYR A 62 12.68 -2.86 -3.33
C TYR A 62 11.84 -1.70 -2.80
N ALA A 63 12.01 -0.51 -3.37
CA ALA A 63 11.18 0.64 -3.06
C ALA A 63 10.94 1.45 -4.35
N PRO A 64 9.69 1.58 -4.83
CA PRO A 64 9.41 2.36 -6.04
C PRO A 64 9.80 3.82 -5.84
N ALA A 65 10.37 4.43 -6.90
CA ALA A 65 10.75 5.84 -6.86
C ALA A 65 9.53 6.77 -6.89
N VAL A 66 8.50 6.38 -7.65
CA VAL A 66 7.25 7.13 -7.81
C VAL A 66 6.08 6.14 -7.79
N VAL A 67 5.01 6.52 -7.09
CA VAL A 67 3.72 5.80 -7.11
C VAL A 67 2.63 6.79 -7.51
N GLN A 68 1.78 6.38 -8.45
CA GLN A 68 0.60 7.14 -8.82
C GLN A 68 -0.64 6.44 -8.30
N CYS A 69 -1.42 7.13 -7.48
CA CYS A 69 -2.70 6.62 -6.99
C CYS A 69 -3.86 7.35 -7.67
N TYR A 70 -4.83 6.58 -8.14
CA TYR A 70 -5.99 7.04 -8.87
C TYR A 70 -7.23 6.82 -8.03
N ASN A 71 -8.05 7.86 -7.89
CA ASN A 71 -9.35 7.74 -7.25
C ASN A 71 -10.30 6.97 -8.18
N ARG A 72 -10.81 5.82 -7.72
CA ARG A 72 -11.74 4.95 -8.46
C ARG A 72 -13.19 5.11 -7.99
N GLY A 73 -13.49 6.16 -7.26
CA GLY A 73 -14.79 6.44 -6.69
C GLY A 73 -14.78 6.29 -5.17
N SER A 74 -15.97 6.19 -4.59
CA SER A 74 -16.17 5.97 -3.16
C SER A 74 -17.21 4.86 -2.96
N ASP A 75 -17.07 4.12 -1.87
CA ASP A 75 -18.05 3.14 -1.40
C ASP A 75 -19.18 3.78 -0.55
N GLY A 76 -19.22 5.12 -0.49
CA GLY A 76 -20.14 5.88 0.35
C GLY A 76 -19.55 6.32 1.69
N ARG A 77 -18.34 5.85 2.05
CA ARG A 77 -17.59 6.31 3.22
C ARG A 77 -16.20 6.80 2.85
N ASP A 78 -15.44 5.95 2.17
CA ASP A 78 -14.03 6.18 1.87
C ASP A 78 -13.77 6.22 0.37
N VAL A 79 -12.71 6.92 -0.03
CA VAL A 79 -12.24 6.92 -1.41
C VAL A 79 -11.52 5.61 -1.70
N GLN A 80 -11.87 4.99 -2.81
CA GLN A 80 -11.27 3.74 -3.27
C GLN A 80 -10.07 4.07 -4.17
N TRP A 81 -8.87 3.88 -3.63
CA TRP A 81 -7.63 4.20 -4.33
C TRP A 81 -7.06 2.99 -5.07
N GLU A 82 -6.69 3.17 -6.33
CA GLU A 82 -5.83 2.24 -7.06
C GLU A 82 -4.43 2.86 -7.22
N CYS A 83 -3.40 2.24 -6.63
CA CYS A 83 -2.03 2.72 -6.74
C CYS A 83 -1.19 1.86 -7.70
N ARG A 84 -0.45 2.52 -8.59
CA ARG A 84 0.42 1.90 -9.60
C ARG A 84 1.84 2.45 -9.51
N ALA A 85 2.81 1.59 -9.74
CA ALA A 85 4.22 1.96 -9.81
C ALA A 85 4.94 1.07 -10.84
N SER A 86 6.00 1.60 -11.45
CA SER A 86 6.90 0.81 -12.27
C SER A 86 7.84 0.04 -11.35
N MET A 87 7.66 -1.27 -11.24
CA MET A 87 8.47 -2.15 -10.40
C MET A 87 8.89 -3.40 -11.19
N PRO A 88 9.98 -4.07 -10.82
CA PRO A 88 10.32 -5.38 -11.36
C PRO A 88 9.15 -6.37 -11.19
N LYS A 89 9.00 -7.30 -12.13
CA LYS A 89 7.88 -8.26 -12.17
C LYS A 89 7.86 -9.23 -10.99
N GLU A 90 8.97 -9.33 -10.25
CA GLU A 90 9.10 -10.14 -9.06
C GLU A 90 8.44 -9.49 -7.84
N TYR A 91 7.94 -8.26 -7.95
CA TYR A 91 7.31 -7.53 -6.86
C TYR A 91 5.92 -7.01 -7.23
N GLU A 92 5.03 -7.02 -6.26
CA GLU A 92 3.72 -6.40 -6.34
C GLU A 92 3.36 -5.72 -5.02
N PHE A 93 2.40 -4.78 -5.08
CA PHE A 93 1.85 -4.21 -3.86
C PHE A 93 0.98 -5.25 -3.15
N GLY A 94 1.16 -5.37 -1.84
CA GLY A 94 0.22 -6.05 -0.95
C GLY A 94 -0.88 -5.09 -0.50
N ARG A 95 -1.14 -5.03 0.81
CA ARG A 95 -2.04 -4.02 1.37
C ARG A 95 -1.51 -2.62 1.10
N ILE A 96 -2.39 -1.71 0.69
CA ILE A 96 -2.11 -0.28 0.53
C ILE A 96 -3.07 0.54 1.40
N SER A 97 -2.61 1.71 1.84
CA SER A 97 -3.43 2.69 2.55
C SER A 97 -2.98 4.09 2.20
N VAL A 98 -3.91 4.90 1.68
CA VAL A 98 -3.69 6.33 1.40
C VAL A 98 -4.29 7.13 2.53
N THR A 99 -3.47 7.97 3.18
CA THR A 99 -3.91 8.82 4.28
C THR A 99 -3.53 10.26 4.00
N CYS A 100 -4.46 11.18 4.25
CA CYS A 100 -4.26 12.62 4.11
C CYS A 100 -4.55 13.31 5.45
N GLU A 101 -3.92 14.45 5.73
CA GLU A 101 -4.30 15.29 6.87
C GLU A 101 -5.64 15.96 6.55
N GLY A 102 -6.66 15.74 7.37
CA GLY A 102 -7.89 16.55 7.32
C GLY A 102 -7.55 18.04 7.47
N TYR A 103 -8.43 18.94 7.04
CA TYR A 103 -8.11 20.37 7.03
C TYR A 103 -8.35 21.02 8.41
N GLU A 104 -9.49 20.72 9.04
CA GLU A 104 -9.90 21.31 10.33
C GLU A 104 -9.83 20.34 11.52
N TYR A 105 -10.04 19.04 11.30
CA TYR A 105 -9.98 17.93 12.29
C TYR A 105 -9.49 16.64 11.59
N PRO A 106 -9.16 15.54 12.30
CA PRO A 106 -8.55 14.35 11.68
C PRO A 106 -9.37 13.71 10.54
N ASP A 107 -10.69 13.62 10.69
CA ASP A 107 -11.61 12.99 9.72
C ASP A 107 -12.42 14.01 8.91
N ASP A 108 -11.87 15.20 8.69
CA ASP A 108 -12.51 16.24 7.86
C ASP A 108 -12.60 15.75 6.40
N PRO A 109 -13.79 15.78 5.76
CA PRO A 109 -13.91 15.48 4.34
C PRO A 109 -13.00 16.33 3.46
N PHE A 110 -12.66 17.54 3.91
CA PHE A 110 -11.62 18.36 3.32
C PHE A 110 -10.26 18.05 3.92
N ILE A 111 -9.25 18.02 3.07
CA ILE A 111 -7.86 17.74 3.41
C ILE A 111 -6.96 18.93 3.08
N LEU A 112 -5.75 18.91 3.64
CA LEU A 112 -4.67 19.79 3.25
C LEU A 112 -4.06 19.36 1.91
N ALA A 113 -4.05 20.24 0.90
CA ALA A 113 -3.45 19.91 -0.39
C ALA A 113 -1.95 19.56 -0.24
N GLY A 114 -1.58 18.37 -0.71
CA GLY A 114 -0.21 17.85 -0.61
C GLY A 114 0.11 17.16 0.72
N SER A 115 -0.88 16.91 1.58
CA SER A 115 -0.67 16.16 2.83
C SER A 115 -0.81 14.63 2.68
N CYS A 116 -1.24 14.15 1.52
CA CYS A 116 -1.49 12.72 1.32
C CYS A 116 -0.18 11.92 1.21
N GLY A 117 -0.15 10.76 1.86
CA GLY A 117 0.90 9.76 1.77
C GLY A 117 0.33 8.36 1.55
N LEU A 118 1.18 7.43 1.14
CA LEU A 118 0.87 6.04 0.90
C LEU A 118 1.72 5.15 1.81
N GLU A 119 1.04 4.33 2.58
CA GLU A 119 1.62 3.17 3.23
C GLU A 119 1.34 1.93 2.39
N TYR A 120 2.36 1.11 2.16
CA TYR A 120 2.22 -0.08 1.33
C TYR A 120 3.00 -1.25 1.90
N GLU A 121 2.48 -2.45 1.70
CA GLU A 121 3.23 -3.69 1.79
C GLU A 121 3.84 -4.02 0.43
N LEU A 122 5.03 -4.61 0.43
CA LEU A 122 5.66 -5.12 -0.79
C LEU A 122 5.74 -6.65 -0.70
N ASN A 123 5.16 -7.32 -1.67
CA ASN A 123 5.17 -8.78 -1.76
C ASN A 123 6.02 -9.24 -2.93
N SER A 124 6.60 -10.44 -2.80
CA SER A 124 7.12 -11.17 -3.95
C SER A 124 5.93 -11.61 -4.80
N ALA A 125 5.87 -11.16 -6.04
CA ALA A 125 4.88 -11.61 -6.98
C ALA A 125 5.10 -13.11 -7.26
N PRO A 126 4.04 -13.90 -7.47
CA PRO A 126 4.18 -15.28 -7.89
C PRO A 126 4.87 -15.31 -9.25
N ILE A 127 6.15 -15.66 -9.27
CA ILE A 127 6.88 -15.92 -10.51
C ILE A 127 6.18 -17.12 -11.14
N GLY A 128 5.56 -16.91 -12.30
CA GLY A 128 4.83 -17.93 -13.06
C GLY A 128 5.69 -19.07 -13.61
N SER A 129 6.57 -19.67 -12.82
CA SER A 129 7.32 -20.88 -13.17
C SER A 129 7.94 -21.59 -11.96
N ALA A 130 7.14 -22.36 -11.21
CA ALA A 130 7.60 -23.56 -10.49
C ALA A 130 6.52 -24.66 -10.36
N GLN A 131 5.44 -24.61 -11.16
CA GLN A 131 4.67 -25.83 -11.49
C GLN A 131 5.40 -26.75 -12.49
N TYR A 132 6.64 -26.40 -12.85
CA TYR A 132 7.64 -27.34 -13.36
C TYR A 132 8.51 -27.92 -12.24
N ALA A 133 8.03 -27.90 -10.99
CA ALA A 133 8.44 -28.90 -10.01
C ALA A 133 7.95 -30.26 -10.52
N LYS A 134 8.79 -30.89 -11.35
CA LYS A 134 8.98 -32.35 -11.42
C LYS A 134 7.72 -33.14 -11.03
N ARG A 135 6.65 -33.02 -11.82
CA ARG A 135 5.73 -34.15 -11.98
C ARG A 135 6.54 -35.21 -12.72
N THR A 136 7.36 -35.96 -11.99
CA THR A 136 7.50 -37.39 -12.28
C THR A 136 6.09 -37.88 -12.60
N PRO A 137 5.84 -38.53 -13.75
CA PRO A 137 4.54 -39.12 -14.03
C PRO A 137 4.27 -40.13 -12.92
N SER A 138 3.49 -39.75 -11.91
CA SER A 138 2.86 -40.68 -11.01
C SER A 138 1.91 -41.50 -11.88
N ALA A 139 2.13 -42.81 -11.80
CA ALA A 139 1.41 -43.94 -12.38
C ALA A 139 0.02 -43.67 -13.01
N PRO A 140 -0.35 -44.45 -14.05
CA PRO A 140 -1.66 -44.34 -14.69
C PRO A 140 -2.81 -44.43 -13.67
N PHE A 141 -3.78 -43.56 -13.88
CA PHE A 141 -5.07 -43.49 -13.21
C PHE A 141 -5.81 -44.83 -13.40
N GLU A 142 -5.87 -45.65 -12.35
CA GLU A 142 -6.80 -46.79 -12.30
C GLU A 142 -8.19 -46.27 -11.92
N ASN A 143 -9.18 -46.71 -12.69
CA ASN A 143 -10.52 -46.18 -12.73
C ASN A 143 -11.32 -46.67 -11.51
N GLU A 144 -11.96 -45.74 -10.80
CA GLU A 144 -12.85 -46.03 -9.69
C GLU A 144 -14.25 -46.42 -10.21
N GLU A 145 -14.47 -47.69 -10.57
CA GLU A 145 -15.82 -48.26 -10.68
C GLU A 145 -15.81 -49.80 -10.69
N SER A 146 -16.04 -50.43 -9.52
CA SER A 146 -16.98 -51.55 -9.40
C SER A 146 -17.14 -51.98 -7.95
N GLN A 147 -18.38 -51.88 -7.49
CA GLN A 147 -18.88 -52.16 -6.16
C GLN A 147 -18.63 -53.61 -5.66
N LEU A 148 -18.82 -53.77 -4.33
CA LEU A 148 -19.48 -54.90 -3.66
C LEU A 148 -18.66 -56.17 -3.30
N LEU A 149 -18.31 -56.28 -2.01
CA LEU A 149 -18.61 -57.39 -1.04
C LEU A 149 -17.43 -57.77 -0.11
N ASN A 150 -17.41 -57.28 1.15
CA ASN A 150 -17.65 -58.12 2.35
C ASN A 150 -17.34 -57.43 3.70
N PRO A 151 -18.10 -57.71 4.80
CA PRO A 151 -18.06 -56.97 6.07
C PRO A 151 -17.16 -57.60 7.16
N LEU A 152 -16.16 -58.41 6.81
CA LEU A 152 -15.39 -59.23 7.76
C LEU A 152 -13.89 -58.90 7.75
N HIS A 153 -13.54 -57.61 7.90
CA HIS A 153 -12.14 -57.22 8.11
C HIS A 153 -12.00 -55.91 8.92
N HIS A 154 -12.83 -55.74 9.95
CA HIS A 154 -12.72 -54.60 10.88
C HIS A 154 -12.80 -55.03 12.36
N LEU A 155 -12.40 -56.26 12.66
CA LEU A 155 -12.09 -56.66 14.03
C LEU A 155 -10.80 -57.47 13.96
N ILE A 156 -9.85 -57.15 14.84
CA ILE A 156 -8.48 -57.68 14.91
C ILE A 156 -7.53 -56.89 14.00
N LEU A 157 -7.02 -55.76 14.51
CA LEU A 157 -5.60 -55.59 14.84
C LEU A 157 -5.39 -54.19 15.49
N HIS A 158 -5.22 -54.21 16.82
CA HIS A 158 -4.37 -53.34 17.65
C HIS A 158 -4.48 -51.80 17.49
N LEU A 159 -5.00 -51.02 18.44
CA LEU A 159 -4.58 -50.91 19.86
C LEU A 159 -3.09 -51.18 20.08
N LYS A 160 -2.26 -50.15 19.85
CA LYS A 160 -0.93 -49.88 20.42
C LYS A 160 -0.63 -48.37 20.25
N GLU A 161 -0.86 -47.58 21.29
CA GLU A 161 0.17 -46.95 22.15
C GLU A 161 0.72 -45.62 21.61
N CYS A 162 0.25 -44.51 22.21
CA CYS A 162 0.87 -43.19 22.13
C CYS A 162 1.23 -42.75 23.55
N THR A 163 2.48 -42.97 23.93
CA THR A 163 3.17 -42.29 25.03
C THR A 163 4.63 -42.12 24.63
N HIS A 164 5.02 -40.90 24.30
CA HIS A 164 6.22 -40.27 24.85
C HIS A 164 6.18 -38.75 24.67
#